data_AF-A0A8S2UAV6-F1
#
_entry.id   AF-A0A8S2UAV6-F1
#
_cell.length_a   1.000
_cell.length_b   1.000
_cell.length_c   1.000
_cell.angle_alpha   90.00
_cell.angle_beta   90.00
_cell.angle_gamma   90.00
#
_symmetry.space_group_name_H-M   'P 1'
#
loop_
_entity.id
_entity.type
_entity.pdbx_description
1 polymer ?
#
loop_
_entity_poly.entity_id
_entity_poly.type
_entity_poly.pdbx_seq_one_letter_code
_entity_poly.pdbx_strand_id
1 'polypeptide(L)'
;RCRSYLGITYHVIDEKMVPQAYLIDFPRFKSPHTGENILHLTEDVLNRFNIKEKVFKIITDNSSSMVKAYKFGLFADEEHGVLEYQTDPTSSTNSPSDNY
;
A
#
# COMPACT_ATOMS: atom_id res chain seq x y z
N ARG A 1 -15.20 13.68 14.49
CA ARG A 1 -14.02 13.57 13.61
C ARG A 1 -13.66 12.09 13.46
N CYS A 2 -13.66 11.54 12.25
CA CYS A 2 -13.14 10.20 12.01
C CYS A 2 -11.63 10.15 12.29
N ARG A 3 -11.18 9.03 12.87
CA ARG A 3 -9.77 8.73 13.09
C ARG A 3 -9.37 7.69 12.07
N SER A 4 -8.17 7.85 11.53
CA SER A 4 -7.61 6.92 10.56
C SER A 4 -6.41 6.22 11.16
N TYR A 5 -6.15 5.01 10.69
CA TYR A 5 -5.10 4.13 11.17
C TYR A 5 -4.46 3.42 9.97
N LEU A 6 -3.19 3.06 10.09
CA LEU A 6 -2.50 2.24 9.11
C LEU A 6 -2.10 0.94 9.79
N GLY A 7 -2.70 -0.18 9.39
CA GLY A 7 -2.29 -1.50 9.87
C GLY A 7 -1.19 -2.05 9.00
N ILE A 8 -0.10 -2.51 9.62
CA ILE A 8 1.02 -3.13 8.93
C ILE A 8 1.18 -4.55 9.46
N THR A 9 0.95 -5.53 8.59
CA THR A 9 1.14 -6.94 8.88
C THR A 9 2.32 -7.49 8.09
N TYR A 10 3.03 -8.44 8.68
CA TYR A 10 4.07 -9.21 8.00
C TYR A 10 3.61 -10.64 7.83
N HIS A 11 3.88 -11.18 6.64
CA HIS A 11 3.52 -12.53 6.25
C HIS A 11 4.79 -13.28 5.89
N VAL A 12 4.95 -14.47 6.48
CA VAL A 12 6.11 -15.36 6.23
C VAL A 12 5.66 -16.79 6.06
N ILE A 13 6.55 -17.57 5.47
CA ILE A 13 6.50 -19.01 5.55
C ILE A 13 7.58 -19.40 6.56
N ASP A 14 7.19 -20.12 7.61
CA ASP A 14 8.12 -20.57 8.64
C ASP A 14 8.95 -21.80 8.19
N GLU A 15 9.85 -22.26 9.04
CA GLU A 15 10.72 -23.42 8.78
C GLU A 15 9.95 -24.72 8.52
N LYS A 16 8.67 -24.78 8.91
CA LYS A 16 7.79 -25.94 8.70
C LYS A 16 6.94 -25.78 7.45
N MET A 17 7.24 -24.79 6.60
CA MET A 17 6.47 -24.45 5.39
C MET A 17 5.03 -24.04 5.69
N VAL A 18 4.77 -23.48 6.88
CA VAL A 18 3.44 -23.00 7.26
C VAL A 18 3.37 -21.47 7.13
N PRO A 19 2.34 -20.93 6.45
CA PRO A 19 2.11 -19.49 6.40
C PRO A 19 1.78 -18.93 7.78
N GLN A 20 2.49 -17.87 8.17
CA GLN A 20 2.26 -17.11 9.39
C GLN A 20 1.96 -15.66 9.05
N ALA A 21 1.14 -15.02 9.90
CA ALA A 21 0.80 -13.61 9.79
C ALA A 21 0.92 -12.94 11.16
N TYR A 22 1.63 -11.83 11.22
CA TYR A 22 1.86 -11.07 12.44
C TYR A 22 1.52 -9.61 12.21
N LEU A 23 0.86 -8.99 13.19
CA LEU A 23 0.71 -7.54 13.23
C LEU A 23 2.03 -6.93 13.70
N ILE A 24 2.68 -6.14 12.85
CA ILE A 24 3.89 -5.40 13.22
C ILE A 24 3.48 -4.18 14.04
N ASP A 25 2.58 -3.37 13.49
CA ASP A 25 2.07 -2.19 14.17
C ASP A 25 0.72 -1.72 13.62
N PHE A 26 0.04 -0.88 14.39
CA PHE A 26 -1.23 -0.24 14.05
C PHE A 26 -1.24 1.25 14.42
N PRO A 27 -0.32 2.07 13.86
CA PRO A 27 -0.23 3.47 14.20
C PRO A 27 -1.47 4.26 13.79
N ARG A 28 -1.80 5.27 14.60
CA ARG A 28 -2.77 6.30 14.23
C ARG A 28 -2.20 7.15 13.10
N PHE A 29 -2.93 7.23 11.99
CA PHE A 29 -2.59 8.07 10.86
C PHE A 29 -3.29 9.43 10.98
N LYS A 30 -2.50 10.50 11.10
CA LYS A 30 -3.03 11.87 11.11
C LYS A 30 -3.07 12.41 9.68
N SER A 31 -4.21 12.96 9.25
CA SER A 31 -4.38 13.54 7.92
C SER A 31 -3.36 14.65 7.65
N PRO A 32 -2.95 14.88 6.38
CA PRO A 32 -3.54 14.34 5.14
C PRO A 32 -3.05 12.94 4.75
N HIS A 33 -3.95 12.12 4.20
CA HIS A 33 -3.70 10.76 3.68
C HIS A 33 -3.03 10.76 2.30
N THR A 34 -1.93 11.51 2.16
CA THR A 34 -1.12 11.51 0.95
C THR A 34 -0.32 10.21 0.84
N GLY A 35 0.05 9.82 -0.39
CA GLY A 35 0.91 8.66 -0.59
C GLY A 35 2.27 8.81 0.11
N GLU A 36 2.85 10.00 0.08
CA GLU A 36 4.10 10.33 0.77
C GLU A 36 4.01 10.10 2.29
N ASN A 37 2.94 10.55 2.94
CA ASN A 37 2.76 10.34 4.39
C ASN A 37 2.52 8.86 4.74
N ILE A 38 1.89 8.09 3.85
CA ILE A 38 1.76 6.63 4.00
C ILE A 38 3.12 5.97 3.91
N LEU A 39 3.92 6.34 2.90
CA LEU A 39 5.26 5.80 2.72
C LEU A 39 6.15 6.10 3.93
N HIS A 40 6.23 7.36 4.37
CA HIS A 40 7.00 7.74 5.55
C HIS A 40 6.59 6.96 6.81
N LEU A 41 5.28 6.82 7.07
CA LEU A 41 4.82 6.07 8.23
C LEU A 41 5.19 4.58 8.14
N THR A 42 5.11 3.99 6.94
CA THR A 42 5.56 2.63 6.70
C THR A 42 7.06 2.49 6.93
N GLU A 43 7.88 3.39 6.38
CA GLU A 43 9.34 3.38 6.59
C GLU A 43 9.72 3.52 8.06
N ASP A 44 9.07 4.41 8.80
CA ASP A 44 9.27 4.60 10.24
C ASP A 44 9.00 3.30 11.01
N VAL A 45 7.91 2.60 10.67
CA VAL A 45 7.60 1.29 11.27
C VAL A 45 8.68 0.27 10.90
N LEU A 46 9.00 0.12 9.62
CA LEU A 46 9.99 -0.87 9.16
C LEU A 46 11.39 -0.63 9.75
N ASN A 47 11.81 0.63 9.87
CA ASN A 47 13.09 1.02 10.48
C ASN A 47 13.10 0.73 11.97
N ARG A 48 12.03 1.06 12.70
CA ARG A 48 11.94 0.80 14.15
C ARG A 48 12.04 -0.68 14.49
N PHE A 49 11.50 -1.55 13.63
CA PHE A 49 11.63 -3.00 13.79
C PHE A 49 12.89 -3.58 13.13
N ASN A 50 13.72 -2.75 12.50
CA ASN A 50 14.94 -3.17 11.78
C ASN A 50 14.67 -4.28 10.74
N ILE A 51 13.57 -4.12 9.99
CA ILE A 51 13.10 -5.08 8.98
C ILE A 51 13.01 -4.47 7.58
N LYS A 52 13.31 -3.18 7.39
CA LYS A 52 13.24 -2.50 6.09
C LYS A 52 13.98 -3.28 4.99
N GLU A 53 15.23 -3.67 5.27
CA GLU A 53 16.09 -4.43 4.33
C GLU A 53 15.68 -5.92 4.18
N LYS A 54 14.66 -6.38 4.92
CA LYS A 54 14.15 -7.76 4.86
C LYS A 54 12.81 -7.86 4.13
N VAL A 55 12.25 -6.74 3.67
CA VAL A 55 10.97 -6.72 2.99
C VAL A 55 11.14 -7.20 1.55
N PHE A 56 10.57 -8.38 1.26
CA PHE A 56 10.53 -8.91 -0.10
C PHE A 56 9.37 -8.38 -0.95
N LYS A 57 8.22 -8.04 -0.33
CA LYS A 57 7.06 -7.52 -1.05
C LYS A 57 6.12 -6.76 -0.11
N ILE A 58 5.54 -5.67 -0.61
CA ILE A 58 4.44 -4.95 0.03
C ILE A 58 3.18 -5.19 -0.79
N ILE A 59 2.06 -5.51 -0.13
CA ILE A 59 0.76 -5.71 -0.74
C ILE A 59 -0.22 -4.73 -0.09
N THR A 60 -0.92 -3.95 -0.89
CA THR A 60 -1.90 -2.97 -0.43
C THR A 60 -3.18 -3.04 -1.26
N ASP A 61 -4.22 -2.33 -0.81
CA ASP A 61 -5.37 -2.08 -1.67
C ASP A 61 -5.02 -1.15 -2.85
N ASN A 62 -5.96 -1.03 -3.79
CA ASN A 62 -5.85 -0.19 -4.99
C ASN A 62 -6.31 1.26 -4.76
N SER A 63 -6.34 1.75 -3.51
CA SER A 63 -6.68 3.14 -3.24
C SER A 63 -5.64 4.07 -3.85
N SER A 64 -6.08 5.19 -4.42
CA SER A 64 -5.18 6.15 -5.08
C SER A 64 -4.02 6.63 -4.18
N SER A 65 -4.25 6.74 -2.86
CA SER A 65 -3.19 7.08 -1.91
C SER A 65 -2.19 5.95 -1.70
N MET A 66 -2.64 4.69 -1.65
CA MET A 66 -1.76 3.52 -1.52
C MET A 66 -0.95 3.30 -2.79
N VAL A 67 -1.61 3.37 -3.95
CA VAL A 67 -0.94 3.29 -5.25
C VAL A 67 0.14 4.36 -5.35
N LYS A 68 -0.13 5.61 -4.93
CA LYS A 68 0.90 6.67 -4.91
C LYS A 68 2.03 6.40 -3.93
N ALA A 69 1.74 5.84 -2.75
CA ALA A 69 2.73 5.53 -1.73
C ALA A 69 3.74 4.47 -2.21
N TYR A 70 3.29 3.51 -3.02
CA TYR A 70 4.09 2.36 -3.42
C TYR A 70 4.34 2.26 -4.94
N LYS A 71 3.94 3.28 -5.72
CA LYS A 71 4.22 3.35 -7.17
C LYS A 71 5.70 3.57 -7.50
N PHE A 72 6.48 4.09 -6.55
CA PHE A 72 7.90 4.39 -6.71
C PHE A 72 8.67 3.95 -5.46
N GLY A 73 9.50 2.89 -5.58
CA GLY A 73 10.44 2.41 -4.56
C GLY A 73 9.80 1.56 -3.46
N LEU A 74 9.90 0.23 -3.50
CA LEU A 74 11.09 -0.54 -3.10
C LEU A 74 11.48 -1.69 -4.09
N PHE A 75 10.89 -1.75 -5.30
CA PHE A 75 11.18 -2.78 -6.33
C PHE A 75 11.54 -2.23 -7.73
N ALA A 76 11.98 -0.98 -7.82
CA ALA A 76 12.73 -0.52 -8.98
C ALA A 76 14.18 -0.45 -8.49
N ASP A 77 15.00 -1.50 -8.58
CA ASP A 77 15.33 -2.25 -9.78
C ASP A 77 15.42 -3.76 -9.51
N GLU A 78 14.57 -4.56 -10.16
CA GLU A 78 15.01 -5.70 -10.98
C GLU A 78 13.99 -5.85 -12.11
N GLU A 79 14.47 -5.69 -13.33
CA GLU A 79 13.76 -5.96 -14.56
C GLU A 79 13.11 -7.34 -14.46
N HIS A 80 11.78 -7.46 -14.32
CA HIS A 80 10.92 -8.58 -14.77
C HIS A 80 9.44 -8.27 -14.46
N GLY A 81 8.66 -8.05 -15.53
CA GLY A 81 7.21 -8.23 -15.54
C GLY A 81 6.36 -7.11 -14.96
N VAL A 82 6.16 -6.05 -15.74
CA VAL A 82 4.97 -5.20 -15.61
C VAL A 82 3.75 -6.11 -15.82
N LEU A 83 3.06 -6.50 -14.74
CA LEU A 83 1.68 -6.93 -14.87
C LEU A 83 0.85 -5.67 -15.13
N GLU A 84 0.71 -5.37 -16.41
CA GLU A 84 -0.24 -4.41 -16.93
C GLU A 84 -1.64 -4.85 -16.49
N TYR A 85 -2.17 -4.21 -15.45
CA TYR A 85 -3.60 -4.28 -15.20
C TYR A 85 -4.27 -3.60 -16.37
N GLN A 86 -4.90 -4.38 -17.25
CA GLN A 86 -5.84 -3.87 -18.23
C GLN A 86 -6.91 -3.06 -17.49
N THR A 87 -6.85 -1.74 -17.63
CA THR A 87 -8.01 -0.90 -17.37
C THR A 87 -8.98 -1.17 -18.51
N ASP A 88 -10.05 -1.92 -18.21
CA ASP A 88 -11.21 -1.98 -19.10
C ASP A 88 -11.65 -0.55 -19.46
N PRO A 89 -11.67 -0.16 -20.74
CA PRO A 89 -12.00 1.19 -21.14
C PRO A 89 -13.52 1.37 -21.25
N THR A 90 -14.26 1.20 -20.14
CA THR A 90 -15.71 1.48 -20.11
C THR A 90 -16.19 1.95 -18.74
N SER A 91 -15.82 3.16 -18.34
CA SER A 91 -16.70 3.99 -17.50
C SER A 91 -16.41 5.48 -17.66
N SER A 92 -16.51 5.97 -18.90
CA SER A 92 -16.90 7.35 -19.14
C SER A 92 -18.36 7.38 -19.57
N THR A 93 -19.26 7.74 -18.66
CA THR A 93 -20.53 8.37 -19.05
C THR A 93 -20.69 9.65 -18.25
N ASN A 94 -20.21 10.73 -18.87
CA ASN A 94 -20.85 12.04 -18.73
C ASN A 94 -22.33 11.89 -19.08
N SER A 95 -23.22 12.56 -18.34
CA SER A 95 -24.54 13.06 -18.78
C SER A 95 -25.21 13.79 -17.60
N PRO A 96 -26.16 14.72 -17.81
CA PRO A 96 -25.88 16.16 -17.94
C PRO A 96 -26.60 16.97 -16.84
N SER A 97 -26.30 18.27 -16.80
CA SER A 97 -27.14 19.27 -16.13
C SER A 97 -28.56 19.28 -16.72
N ASP A 98 -29.58 19.02 -15.91
CA ASP A 98 -30.95 19.42 -16.21
C ASP A 98 -31.51 20.25 -15.05
N ASN A 99 -31.76 21.53 -15.36
CA ASN A 99 -32.68 22.39 -14.65
C ASN A 99 -34.09 22.05 -15.13
N TYR A 100 -35.00 21.68 -14.22
CA TYR A 100 -36.38 22.19 -14.09
C TYR A 100 -37.03 21.59 -12.84
#